data_AF-A0A0J7JZJ0-F1
#
_entry.id   AF-A0A0J7JZJ0-F1
#
_cell.length_a   1.000
_cell.length_b   1.000
_cell.length_c   1.000
_cell.angle_alpha   90.00
_cell.angle_beta   90.00
_cell.angle_gamma   90.00
#
_symmetry.space_group_name_H-M   'P 1'
#
loop_
_entity.id
_entity.type
_entity.pdbx_description
1 polymer ?
#
loop_
_entity_poly.entity_id
_entity_poly.type
_entity_poly.pdbx_seq_one_letter_code
_entity_poly.pdbx_strand_id
1 'polypeptide(L)'
;MSALKAGQGLSQYLKSRGETETLIRESKLAWTLYKPSLIFGRGDHLVEHFARLLRKTPIFPLPRAKARLAPTWVGDVAEAIAQCVERPLESRDQSYELYGPQVLTLGELVQAIRDAAGLSARIWEVPDNLGRLQAQAAQRLPGRPFTPDQFRTLRTDSVAAWSATPGHEPDARLMQIYLIGGAVRDALLGRPVTDRDYVVVGSDPEEMLGLGFRAVGKDFPVFLHPETGEEYALARTERKSGRGYHGFQVYAAADVTLEQDLARRDLTINAIARDAAGQLIDPYDGIGDLERRLLRHVSPAFVEDPLRLLRIARFAARFAPLGFSIAPETAALLRMMVAAGEVDHLVSERVWVETRKALG
;
A
#
# COMPACT_ATOMS: atom_id res chain seq x y z
N MET A 1 14.27 8.53 18.19
CA MET A 1 13.39 7.34 18.29
C MET A 1 12.91 7.18 19.72
N SER A 2 11.59 7.16 19.91
CA SER A 2 10.93 6.84 21.19
C SER A 2 10.21 5.48 21.07
N ALA A 3 9.09 5.29 21.76
CA ALA A 3 8.17 4.17 21.63
C ALA A 3 6.72 4.67 21.65
N LEU A 4 5.83 3.95 20.96
CA LEU A 4 4.40 4.18 21.10
C LEU A 4 3.98 3.99 22.57
N LYS A 5 3.13 4.89 23.09
CA LYS A 5 2.71 4.95 24.51
C LYS A 5 3.86 5.19 25.51
N ALA A 6 4.96 5.82 25.08
CA ALA A 6 5.99 6.30 25.98
C ALA A 6 5.40 7.12 27.15
N GLY A 7 5.90 6.88 28.37
CA GLY A 7 5.40 7.47 29.61
C GLY A 7 4.14 6.81 30.17
N GLN A 8 3.49 5.91 29.44
CA GLN A 8 2.26 5.25 29.86
C GLN A 8 2.52 3.84 30.41
N GLY A 9 1.67 3.39 31.35
CA GLY A 9 1.72 2.05 31.89
C GLY A 9 2.76 1.82 33.01
N LEU A 10 3.05 0.55 33.27
CA LEU A 10 3.83 0.12 34.46
C LEU A 10 5.26 -0.32 34.16
N SER A 11 5.65 -0.43 32.88
CA SER A 11 7.00 -0.87 32.49
C SER A 11 8.04 0.24 32.68
N GLN A 12 9.26 -0.14 33.06
CA GLN A 12 10.38 0.80 33.17
C GLN A 12 10.81 1.28 31.79
N TYR A 13 10.75 0.42 30.77
CA TYR A 13 11.02 0.79 29.39
C TYR A 13 10.16 1.98 28.92
N LEU A 14 8.82 1.88 29.02
CA LEU A 14 7.94 2.97 28.56
C LEU A 14 8.13 4.24 29.39
N LYS A 15 8.34 4.14 30.71
CA LYS A 15 8.63 5.29 31.58
C LYS A 15 9.89 6.03 31.14
N SER A 16 10.99 5.29 30.94
CA SER A 16 12.26 5.87 30.49
C SER A 16 12.15 6.55 29.12
N ARG A 17 11.35 5.98 28.19
CA ARG A 17 11.06 6.64 26.91
C ARG A 17 10.27 7.94 27.10
N GLY A 18 9.28 7.95 27.99
CA GLY A 18 8.50 9.16 28.31
C GLY A 18 9.35 10.27 28.93
N GLU A 19 10.19 9.93 29.90
CA GLU A 19 11.15 10.87 30.52
C GLU A 19 12.09 11.47 29.46
N THR A 20 12.59 10.64 28.54
CA THR A 20 13.44 11.10 27.43
C THR A 20 12.68 12.04 26.50
N GLU A 21 11.41 11.76 26.18
CA GLU A 21 10.59 12.67 25.38
C GLU A 21 10.41 14.03 26.05
N THR A 22 10.12 14.06 27.36
CA THR A 22 9.99 15.31 28.12
C THR A 22 11.29 16.12 28.07
N LEU A 23 12.43 15.49 28.34
CA LEU A 23 13.74 16.15 28.28
C LEU A 23 14.07 16.70 26.88
N ILE A 24 13.71 15.98 25.81
CA ILE A 24 13.89 16.45 24.43
C ILE A 24 13.00 17.67 24.14
N ARG A 25 11.72 17.61 24.54
CA ARG A 25 10.75 18.71 24.34
C ARG A 25 11.14 19.98 25.07
N GLU A 26 11.71 19.85 26.27
CA GLU A 26 12.18 20.97 27.09
C GLU A 26 13.57 21.48 26.67
N SER A 27 14.24 20.78 25.75
CA SER A 27 15.55 21.19 25.25
C SER A 27 15.47 22.40 24.31
N LYS A 28 16.61 23.05 24.08
CA LYS A 28 16.73 24.14 23.08
C LYS A 28 16.95 23.64 21.64
N LEU A 29 17.00 22.33 21.43
CA LEU A 29 17.26 21.73 20.12
C LEU A 29 15.96 21.68 19.32
N ALA A 30 16.05 21.84 17.99
CA ALA A 30 14.97 21.42 17.11
C ALA A 30 14.90 19.88 17.12
N TRP A 31 13.70 19.33 17.31
CA TRP A 31 13.54 17.88 17.44
C TRP A 31 12.38 17.37 16.59
N THR A 32 12.46 16.08 16.24
CA THR A 32 11.37 15.30 15.65
C THR A 32 11.32 13.96 16.36
N LEU A 33 10.16 13.60 16.90
CA LEU A 33 9.99 12.36 17.67
C LEU A 33 9.24 11.30 16.87
N TYR A 34 9.96 10.27 16.44
CA TYR A 34 9.37 9.07 15.85
C TYR A 34 9.02 8.06 16.94
N LYS A 35 7.75 7.66 17.01
CA LYS A 35 7.15 6.78 18.02
C LYS A 35 6.63 5.51 17.37
N PRO A 36 7.53 4.58 17.01
CA PRO A 36 7.10 3.35 16.39
C PRO A 36 6.40 2.44 17.40
N SER A 37 5.48 1.63 16.88
CA SER A 37 5.06 0.40 17.53
C SER A 37 6.17 -0.65 17.44
N LEU A 38 5.80 -1.93 17.32
CA LEU A 38 6.75 -3.03 17.15
C LEU A 38 7.35 -3.02 15.74
N ILE A 39 8.63 -2.66 15.59
CA ILE A 39 9.30 -2.68 14.29
C ILE A 39 9.69 -4.12 13.90
N PHE A 40 9.41 -4.51 12.66
CA PHE A 40 9.89 -5.76 12.05
C PHE A 40 10.43 -5.54 10.64
N GLY A 41 11.20 -6.50 10.10
CA GLY A 41 12.08 -6.28 8.96
C GLY A 41 12.70 -7.56 8.39
N ARG A 42 13.24 -7.51 7.17
CA ARG A 42 14.09 -8.62 6.69
C ARG A 42 15.32 -8.76 7.60
N GLY A 43 15.50 -9.94 8.20
CA GLY A 43 16.58 -10.21 9.14
C GLY A 43 16.40 -9.54 10.51
N ASP A 44 15.16 -9.17 10.87
CA ASP A 44 14.92 -8.57 12.18
C ASP A 44 15.05 -9.59 13.31
N HIS A 45 15.52 -9.11 14.46
CA HIS A 45 15.77 -9.95 15.62
C HIS A 45 14.48 -10.51 16.22
N LEU A 46 13.33 -9.86 16.07
CA LEU A 46 12.07 -10.31 16.69
C LEU A 46 11.53 -11.56 16.01
N VAL A 47 11.40 -11.53 14.69
CA VAL A 47 10.92 -12.67 13.89
C VAL A 47 11.87 -13.85 14.07
N GLU A 48 13.18 -13.60 14.00
CA GLU A 48 14.19 -14.62 14.23
C GLU A 48 14.15 -15.19 15.65
N HIS A 49 13.90 -14.35 16.66
CA HIS A 49 13.82 -14.76 18.05
C HIS A 49 12.63 -15.71 18.27
N PHE A 50 11.43 -15.33 17.84
CA PHE A 50 10.26 -16.20 17.97
C PHE A 50 10.40 -17.48 17.15
N ALA A 51 10.88 -17.41 15.90
CA ALA A 51 11.14 -18.60 15.10
C ALA A 51 12.15 -19.55 15.79
N ARG A 52 13.20 -19.01 16.42
CA ARG A 52 14.19 -19.80 17.17
C ARG A 52 13.60 -20.45 18.41
N LEU A 53 12.71 -19.75 19.14
CA LEU A 53 12.04 -20.31 20.31
C LEU A 53 11.03 -21.39 19.91
N LEU A 54 10.22 -21.15 18.89
CA LEU A 54 9.24 -22.09 18.34
C LEU A 54 9.88 -23.39 17.84
N ARG A 55 11.12 -23.34 17.32
CA ARG A 55 11.88 -24.55 16.94
C ARG A 55 12.30 -25.42 18.12
N LYS A 56 12.42 -24.87 19.33
CA LYS A 56 12.97 -25.58 20.48
C LYS A 56 11.93 -26.37 21.26
N THR A 57 10.64 -26.04 21.15
CA THR A 57 9.59 -26.68 21.95
C THR A 57 8.36 -27.02 21.12
N PRO A 58 7.77 -28.23 21.29
CA PRO A 58 6.55 -28.61 20.58
C PRO A 58 5.31 -27.85 21.06
N ILE A 59 5.35 -27.35 22.30
CA ILE A 59 4.35 -26.44 22.89
C ILE A 59 5.09 -25.17 23.30
N PHE A 60 4.65 -24.03 22.79
CA PHE A 60 5.26 -22.73 23.06
C PHE A 60 4.38 -21.93 24.03
N PRO A 61 4.78 -21.78 25.31
CA PRO A 61 4.02 -21.01 26.30
C PRO A 61 4.16 -19.51 26.02
N LEU A 62 3.07 -18.89 25.56
CA LEU A 62 3.01 -17.48 25.21
C LEU A 62 2.23 -16.68 26.27
N PRO A 63 2.91 -15.94 27.17
CA PRO A 63 2.23 -15.03 28.07
C PRO A 63 1.75 -13.80 27.29
N ARG A 64 0.65 -13.19 27.75
CA ARG A 64 0.12 -11.96 27.13
C ARG A 64 -0.21 -12.11 25.64
N ALA A 65 -0.64 -13.30 25.21
CA ALA A 65 -1.02 -13.57 23.83
C ALA A 65 -2.05 -12.55 23.28
N LYS A 66 -2.93 -12.02 24.15
CA LYS A 66 -3.96 -11.04 23.80
C LYS A 66 -3.49 -9.58 23.74
N ALA A 67 -2.22 -9.29 24.04
CA ALA A 67 -1.69 -7.93 23.96
C ALA A 67 -1.74 -7.43 22.50
N ARG A 68 -2.29 -6.24 22.27
CA ARG A 68 -2.48 -5.72 20.91
C ARG A 68 -1.29 -4.87 20.49
N LEU A 69 -0.84 -5.09 19.26
CA LEU A 69 0.32 -4.47 18.64
C LEU A 69 -0.07 -4.07 17.22
N ALA A 70 0.57 -3.03 16.68
CA ALA A 70 0.42 -2.66 15.28
C ALA A 70 1.81 -2.72 14.61
N PRO A 71 2.30 -3.91 14.23
CA PRO A 71 3.68 -4.11 13.81
C PRO A 71 4.05 -3.23 12.62
N THR A 72 5.09 -2.42 12.74
CA THR A 72 5.52 -1.45 11.73
C THR A 72 6.66 -2.03 10.89
N TRP A 73 6.55 -1.96 9.57
CA TRP A 73 7.65 -2.36 8.70
C TRP A 73 8.80 -1.36 8.81
N VAL A 74 10.04 -1.87 8.89
CA VAL A 74 11.24 -1.03 9.01
C VAL A 74 11.43 -0.08 7.82
N GLY A 75 10.97 -0.48 6.62
CA GLY A 75 11.00 0.37 5.43
C GLY A 75 10.12 1.60 5.60
N ASP A 76 8.90 1.44 6.11
CA ASP A 76 7.95 2.54 6.34
C ASP A 76 8.50 3.52 7.39
N VAL A 77 9.14 3.00 8.44
CA VAL A 77 9.83 3.83 9.43
C VAL A 77 10.96 4.64 8.79
N ALA A 78 11.76 4.01 7.93
CA ALA A 78 12.86 4.67 7.25
C ALA A 78 12.36 5.74 6.26
N GLU A 79 11.28 5.45 5.54
CA GLU A 79 10.63 6.37 4.62
C GLU A 79 10.02 7.57 5.35
N ALA A 80 9.30 7.35 6.46
CA ALA A 80 8.77 8.43 7.28
C ALA A 80 9.88 9.36 7.81
N ILE A 81 11.02 8.79 8.20
CA ILE A 81 12.20 9.58 8.60
C ILE A 81 12.75 10.37 7.40
N ALA A 82 12.88 9.76 6.23
CA ALA A 82 13.38 10.42 5.03
C ALA A 82 12.49 11.61 4.63
N GLN A 83 11.17 11.44 4.64
CA GLN A 83 10.21 12.52 4.36
C GLN A 83 10.33 13.68 5.35
N CYS A 84 10.53 13.40 6.64
CA CYS A 84 10.75 14.43 7.65
C CYS A 84 12.06 15.19 7.42
N VAL A 85 13.12 14.50 6.98
CA VAL A 85 14.40 15.13 6.64
C VAL A 85 14.28 16.05 5.42
N GLU A 86 13.46 15.70 4.44
CA GLU A 86 13.19 16.52 3.25
C GLU A 86 12.33 17.76 3.56
N ARG A 87 11.54 17.75 4.64
CA ARG A 87 10.64 18.84 5.05
C ARG A 87 10.94 19.35 6.47
N PRO A 88 12.15 19.89 6.72
CA PRO A 88 12.64 20.15 8.08
C PRO A 88 11.87 21.25 8.83
N LEU A 89 11.16 22.14 8.13
CA LEU A 89 10.33 23.16 8.76
C LEU A 89 8.98 22.59 9.24
N GLU A 90 8.44 21.60 8.54
CA GLU A 90 7.16 20.95 8.87
C GLU A 90 7.34 19.88 9.95
N SER A 91 8.48 19.19 9.96
CA SER A 91 8.78 18.12 10.91
C SER A 91 9.33 18.60 12.25
N ARG A 92 9.64 19.89 12.35
CA ARG A 92 10.22 20.49 13.55
C ARG A 92 9.20 20.56 14.68
N ASP A 93 9.63 20.14 15.86
CA ASP A 93 8.85 20.11 17.10
C ASP A 93 7.59 19.23 16.97
N GLN A 94 7.63 18.24 16.06
CA GLN A 94 6.55 17.29 15.77
C GLN A 94 6.83 15.89 16.30
N SER A 95 5.75 15.15 16.56
CA SER A 95 5.77 13.74 16.96
C SER A 95 4.96 12.90 16.00
N TYR A 96 5.55 11.82 15.53
CA TYR A 96 4.95 10.89 14.57
C TYR A 96 4.77 9.51 15.19
N GLU A 97 3.54 9.06 15.33
CA GLU A 97 3.24 7.68 15.69
C GLU A 97 3.36 6.82 14.43
N LEU A 98 4.25 5.82 14.46
CA LEU A 98 4.54 4.96 13.31
C LEU A 98 4.06 3.54 13.59
N TYR A 99 3.02 3.11 12.91
CA TYR A 99 2.38 1.83 13.16
C TYR A 99 1.99 1.16 11.85
N GLY A 100 2.00 -0.17 11.83
CA GLY A 100 1.53 -0.90 10.66
C GLY A 100 0.01 -0.88 10.50
N PRO A 101 -0.47 -1.24 9.31
CA PRO A 101 -1.89 -1.17 8.97
C PRO A 101 -2.74 -2.17 9.75
N GLN A 102 -2.16 -3.31 10.14
CA GLN A 102 -2.85 -4.38 10.86
C GLN A 102 -2.59 -4.30 12.35
N VAL A 103 -3.67 -4.29 13.14
CA VAL A 103 -3.60 -4.52 14.58
C VAL A 103 -3.69 -6.01 14.84
N LEU A 104 -2.58 -6.60 15.28
CA LEU A 104 -2.46 -8.01 15.63
C LEU A 104 -2.33 -8.16 17.14
N THR A 105 -2.90 -9.22 17.68
CA THR A 105 -2.50 -9.72 18.98
C THR A 105 -1.11 -10.34 18.92
N LEU A 106 -0.39 -10.37 20.04
CA LEU A 106 0.88 -11.08 20.13
C LEU A 106 0.74 -12.56 19.73
N GLY A 107 -0.39 -13.18 20.03
CA GLY A 107 -0.73 -14.54 19.62
C GLY A 107 -0.76 -14.70 18.11
N GLU A 108 -1.52 -13.84 17.42
CA GLU A 108 -1.63 -13.83 15.95
C GLU A 108 -0.27 -13.57 15.29
N LEU A 109 0.53 -12.63 15.82
CA LEU A 109 1.87 -12.36 15.33
C LEU A 109 2.78 -13.60 15.43
N VAL A 110 2.78 -14.27 16.58
CA VAL A 110 3.60 -15.48 16.80
C VAL A 110 3.09 -16.65 15.94
N GLN A 111 1.78 -16.75 15.70
CA GLN A 111 1.19 -17.71 14.76
C GLN A 111 1.65 -17.44 13.33
N ALA A 112 1.59 -16.19 12.86
CA ALA A 112 2.05 -15.81 11.53
C ALA A 112 3.54 -16.15 11.33
N ILE A 113 4.39 -15.88 12.35
CA ILE A 113 5.81 -16.26 12.32
C ILE A 113 6.00 -17.78 12.25
N ARG A 114 5.23 -18.54 13.03
CA ARG A 114 5.27 -20.01 13.03
C ARG A 114 4.92 -20.56 11.64
N ASP A 115 3.84 -20.08 11.07
CA ASP A 115 3.28 -20.57 9.80
C ASP A 115 4.22 -20.21 8.64
N ALA A 116 4.72 -18.98 8.60
CA ALA A 116 5.72 -18.54 7.63
C ALA A 116 7.05 -19.32 7.74
N ALA A 117 7.42 -19.77 8.95
CA ALA A 117 8.62 -20.58 9.18
C ALA A 117 8.40 -22.09 8.95
N GLY A 118 7.18 -22.53 8.60
CA GLY A 118 6.84 -23.95 8.39
C GLY A 118 6.93 -24.80 9.66
N LEU A 119 6.68 -24.20 10.83
CA LEU A 119 6.79 -24.87 12.14
C LEU A 119 5.43 -25.38 12.61
N SER A 120 5.42 -26.48 13.38
CA SER A 120 4.19 -27.10 13.90
C SER A 120 3.98 -26.89 15.41
N ALA A 121 4.75 -25.97 16.03
CA ALA A 121 4.68 -25.73 17.46
C ALA A 121 3.29 -25.21 17.87
N ARG A 122 2.67 -25.84 18.88
CA ARG A 122 1.38 -25.41 19.42
C ARG A 122 1.58 -24.23 20.36
N ILE A 123 0.94 -23.11 20.07
CA ILE A 123 1.02 -21.91 20.92
C ILE A 123 0.02 -22.08 22.06
N TRP A 124 0.51 -22.10 23.29
CA TRP A 124 -0.30 -22.20 24.49
C TRP A 124 -0.39 -20.83 25.15
N GLU A 125 -1.59 -20.25 25.17
CA GLU A 125 -1.85 -18.99 25.86
C GLU A 125 -1.73 -19.18 27.37
N VAL A 126 -0.71 -18.56 27.96
CA VAL A 126 -0.45 -18.68 29.40
C VAL A 126 -1.28 -17.65 30.17
N PRO A 127 -2.09 -18.08 31.15
CA PRO A 127 -2.80 -17.17 32.06
C PRO A 127 -1.86 -16.16 32.74
N ASP A 128 -2.31 -14.92 32.94
CA ASP A 128 -1.46 -13.80 33.41
C ASP A 128 -0.70 -14.08 34.72
N ASN A 129 -1.32 -14.80 35.66
CA ASN A 129 -0.68 -15.20 36.92
C ASN A 129 0.53 -16.12 36.69
N LEU A 130 0.38 -17.10 35.80
CA LEU A 130 1.46 -18.00 35.37
C LEU A 130 2.48 -17.27 34.48
N GLY A 131 2.02 -16.39 33.59
CA GLY A 131 2.89 -15.58 32.73
C GLY A 131 3.81 -14.66 33.52
N ARG A 132 3.34 -14.10 34.64
CA ARG A 132 4.19 -13.32 35.56
C ARG A 132 5.30 -14.15 36.19
N LEU A 133 4.97 -15.37 36.64
CA LEU A 133 5.96 -16.31 37.20
C LEU A 133 6.95 -16.77 36.12
N GLN A 134 6.45 -17.07 34.92
CA GLN A 134 7.25 -17.40 33.75
C GLN A 134 8.27 -16.29 33.46
N ALA A 135 7.86 -15.02 33.47
CA ALA A 135 8.76 -13.89 33.24
C ALA A 135 9.86 -13.78 34.31
N GLN A 136 9.54 -14.03 35.58
CA GLN A 136 10.52 -14.04 36.68
C GLN A 136 11.52 -15.19 36.57
N ALA A 137 11.07 -16.36 36.11
CA ALA A 137 11.95 -17.50 35.86
C ALA A 137 12.82 -17.29 34.62
N ALA A 138 12.21 -16.84 33.52
CA ALA A 138 12.85 -16.66 32.21
C ALA A 138 13.96 -15.60 32.23
N GLN A 139 13.86 -14.55 33.06
CA GLN A 139 14.93 -13.55 33.21
C GLN A 139 16.25 -14.14 33.74
N ARG A 140 16.20 -15.28 34.46
CA ARG A 140 17.40 -15.94 34.99
C ARG A 140 18.08 -16.87 33.97
N LEU A 141 17.43 -17.16 32.85
CA LEU A 141 17.98 -18.00 31.79
C LEU A 141 18.98 -17.22 30.92
N PRO A 142 20.03 -17.90 30.39
CA PRO A 142 20.93 -17.31 29.41
C PRO A 142 20.16 -16.73 28.21
N GLY A 143 20.46 -15.49 27.83
CA GLY A 143 19.78 -14.79 26.74
C GLY A 143 18.44 -14.13 27.10
N ARG A 144 17.97 -14.25 28.35
CA ARG A 144 16.78 -13.56 28.91
C ARG A 144 15.59 -13.54 27.93
N PRO A 145 15.06 -14.72 27.53
CA PRO A 145 14.07 -14.82 26.45
C PRO A 145 12.80 -14.01 26.71
N PHE A 146 12.43 -13.82 27.98
CA PHE A 146 11.31 -12.98 28.36
C PHE A 146 11.53 -12.44 29.77
N THR A 147 11.27 -11.15 29.98
CA THR A 147 11.56 -10.44 31.24
C THR A 147 10.28 -9.91 31.89
N PRO A 148 10.27 -9.68 33.23
CA PRO A 148 9.15 -9.05 33.91
C PRO A 148 8.82 -7.66 33.36
N ASP A 149 9.82 -6.93 32.83
CA ASP A 149 9.56 -5.63 32.24
C ASP A 149 8.83 -5.75 30.90
N GLN A 150 9.25 -6.67 30.02
CA GLN A 150 8.51 -6.98 28.78
C GLN A 150 7.07 -7.43 29.08
N PHE A 151 6.87 -8.26 30.11
CA PHE A 151 5.52 -8.64 30.56
C PHE A 151 4.69 -7.41 30.95
N ARG A 152 5.29 -6.45 31.67
CA ARG A 152 4.62 -5.19 32.03
C ARG A 152 4.38 -4.30 30.81
N THR A 153 5.29 -4.26 29.84
CA THR A 153 5.12 -3.49 28.60
C THR A 153 3.92 -4.01 27.82
N LEU A 154 3.78 -5.33 27.69
CA LEU A 154 2.64 -6.00 27.06
C LEU A 154 1.31 -5.90 27.85
N ARG A 155 1.27 -5.16 28.96
CA ARG A 155 0.01 -4.74 29.61
C ARG A 155 -0.56 -3.46 29.02
N THR A 156 0.25 -2.74 28.26
CA THR A 156 -0.14 -1.53 27.53
C THR A 156 -0.15 -1.87 26.05
N ASP A 157 -1.31 -1.76 25.41
CA ASP A 157 -1.43 -2.05 23.98
C ASP A 157 -0.59 -1.04 23.17
N SER A 158 0.23 -1.56 22.26
CA SER A 158 1.06 -0.76 21.34
C SER A 158 0.31 -0.51 20.05
N VAL A 159 -0.82 0.18 20.18
CA VAL A 159 -1.70 0.60 19.09
C VAL A 159 -1.90 2.12 19.16
N ALA A 160 -2.13 2.78 18.03
CA ALA A 160 -2.35 4.22 18.01
C ALA A 160 -3.54 4.60 18.92
N ALA A 161 -3.44 5.71 19.64
CA ALA A 161 -4.66 6.33 20.18
C ALA A 161 -5.31 7.03 18.99
N TRP A 162 -6.47 6.57 18.53
CA TRP A 162 -7.23 7.37 17.58
C TRP A 162 -7.61 8.69 18.23
N SER A 163 -6.83 9.74 17.96
CA SER A 163 -7.20 11.12 18.20
C SER A 163 -7.18 11.80 16.85
N ALA A 164 -8.37 12.12 16.35
CA ALA A 164 -8.58 12.96 15.20
C ALA A 164 -7.89 14.31 15.45
N THR A 165 -6.68 14.47 14.91
CA THR A 165 -6.01 15.76 14.75
C THR A 165 -5.87 15.99 13.24
N PRO A 166 -6.37 17.10 12.69
CA PRO A 166 -6.23 17.39 11.28
C PRO A 166 -4.75 17.59 10.94
N GLY A 167 -4.22 16.82 9.99
CA GLY A 167 -2.89 17.07 9.40
C GLY A 167 -1.86 15.95 9.50
N HIS A 168 -2.11 14.90 10.28
CA HIS A 168 -1.30 13.67 10.23
C HIS A 168 -2.22 12.48 10.25
N GLU A 169 -2.75 12.13 9.09
CA GLU A 169 -3.34 10.82 8.85
C GLU A 169 -2.18 9.82 8.62
N PRO A 170 -1.94 8.91 9.57
CA PRO A 170 -1.22 7.69 9.26
C PRO A 170 -2.09 6.94 8.26
N ASP A 171 -1.46 6.50 7.18
CA ASP A 171 -2.08 5.81 6.04
C ASP A 171 -2.53 4.40 6.46
N ALA A 172 -3.45 4.32 7.41
CA ALA A 172 -4.43 3.26 7.46
C ALA A 172 -5.32 3.49 6.23
N ARG A 173 -4.84 3.06 5.06
CA ARG A 173 -5.68 3.08 3.87
C ARG A 173 -6.82 2.14 4.14
N LEU A 174 -7.94 2.70 4.59
CA LEU A 174 -9.23 2.10 4.32
C LEU A 174 -9.27 1.83 2.81
N MET A 175 -9.77 0.66 2.43
CA MET A 175 -10.06 0.32 1.04
C MET A 175 -10.83 1.49 0.40
N GLN A 176 -10.20 2.17 -0.55
CA GLN A 176 -10.77 3.31 -1.26
C GLN A 176 -11.09 2.89 -2.68
N ILE A 177 -12.34 3.12 -3.08
CA ILE A 177 -12.87 2.71 -4.38
C ILE A 177 -13.14 3.97 -5.19
N TYR A 178 -12.56 4.03 -6.38
CA TYR A 178 -12.78 5.14 -7.31
C TYR A 178 -13.31 4.62 -8.64
N LEU A 179 -14.34 5.29 -9.16
CA LEU A 179 -14.76 5.12 -10.54
C LEU A 179 -13.70 5.78 -11.44
N ILE A 180 -13.26 5.09 -12.49
CA ILE A 180 -12.12 5.51 -13.31
C ILE A 180 -12.42 5.41 -14.81
N GLY A 181 -11.56 6.05 -15.60
CA GLY A 181 -11.43 5.74 -17.02
C GLY A 181 -12.61 6.15 -17.88
N GLY A 182 -13.07 5.22 -18.72
CA GLY A 182 -14.10 5.49 -19.72
C GLY A 182 -15.41 5.98 -19.13
N ALA A 183 -15.78 5.48 -17.95
CA ALA A 183 -17.00 5.88 -17.27
C ALA A 183 -17.00 7.36 -16.86
N VAL A 184 -15.90 7.83 -16.28
CA VAL A 184 -15.75 9.24 -15.86
C VAL A 184 -15.68 10.14 -17.09
N ARG A 185 -14.86 9.76 -18.08
CA ARG A 185 -14.74 10.48 -19.35
C ARG A 185 -16.08 10.65 -20.06
N ASP A 186 -16.82 9.56 -20.24
CA ASP A 186 -18.06 9.56 -20.99
C ASP A 186 -19.15 10.33 -20.23
N ALA A 187 -19.18 10.25 -18.90
CA ALA A 187 -20.05 11.08 -18.07
C ALA A 187 -19.76 12.58 -18.24
N LEU A 188 -18.47 12.99 -18.20
CA LEU A 188 -18.06 14.38 -18.41
C LEU A 188 -18.36 14.88 -19.83
N LEU A 189 -18.37 13.98 -20.81
CA LEU A 189 -18.76 14.26 -22.19
C LEU A 189 -20.28 14.26 -22.43
N GLY A 190 -21.10 14.00 -21.41
CA GLY A 190 -22.55 13.86 -21.54
C GLY A 190 -23.00 12.66 -22.37
N ARG A 191 -22.16 11.61 -22.45
CA ARG A 191 -22.41 10.38 -23.20
C ARG A 191 -22.93 9.28 -22.25
N PRO A 192 -23.70 8.31 -22.77
CA PRO A 192 -24.13 7.18 -21.98
C PRO A 192 -22.92 6.35 -21.51
N VAL A 193 -22.84 6.12 -20.20
CA VAL A 193 -21.86 5.24 -19.56
C VAL A 193 -22.35 3.81 -19.73
N THR A 194 -21.59 3.02 -20.49
CA THR A 194 -21.92 1.62 -20.81
C THR A 194 -21.23 0.64 -19.87
N ASP A 195 -19.95 0.90 -19.56
CA ASP A 195 -19.15 0.10 -18.65
C ASP A 195 -18.62 0.97 -17.51
N ARG A 196 -18.55 0.40 -16.30
CA ARG A 196 -18.02 1.04 -15.10
C ARG A 196 -16.86 0.23 -14.56
N ASP A 197 -15.69 0.84 -14.67
CA ASP A 197 -14.46 0.29 -14.11
C ASP A 197 -14.14 1.01 -12.81
N TYR A 198 -13.75 0.24 -11.81
CA TYR A 198 -13.35 0.75 -10.50
C TYR A 198 -11.89 0.41 -10.23
N VAL A 199 -11.16 1.34 -9.60
CA VAL A 199 -9.86 1.07 -9.01
C VAL A 199 -9.99 1.05 -7.49
N VAL A 200 -9.32 0.09 -6.88
CA VAL A 200 -9.29 -0.09 -5.43
C VAL A 200 -7.88 0.20 -4.94
N VAL A 201 -7.75 1.19 -4.07
CA VAL A 201 -6.49 1.60 -3.43
C VAL A 201 -6.52 1.19 -1.97
N GLY A 202 -5.39 0.72 -1.43
CA GLY A 202 -5.29 0.36 -0.03
C GLY A 202 -5.91 -0.99 0.34
N SER A 203 -6.11 -1.87 -0.64
CA SER A 203 -6.57 -3.24 -0.43
C SER A 203 -5.63 -4.23 -1.12
N ASP A 204 -5.76 -5.51 -0.78
CA ASP A 204 -4.99 -6.61 -1.35
C ASP A 204 -5.92 -7.73 -1.88
N PRO A 205 -5.38 -8.70 -2.66
CA PRO A 205 -6.19 -9.77 -3.21
C PRO A 205 -6.92 -10.62 -2.15
N GLU A 206 -6.32 -10.84 -0.98
CA GLU A 206 -6.92 -11.67 0.07
C GLU A 206 -8.11 -10.95 0.69
N GLU A 207 -7.99 -9.64 0.93
CA GLU A 207 -9.08 -8.79 1.43
C GLU A 207 -10.24 -8.72 0.43
N MET A 208 -9.95 -8.51 -0.86
CA MET A 208 -10.97 -8.51 -1.93
C MET A 208 -11.74 -9.83 -1.98
N LEU A 209 -11.04 -10.97 -1.90
CA LEU A 209 -11.66 -12.30 -1.86
C LEU A 209 -12.47 -12.51 -0.57
N GLY A 210 -11.98 -12.02 0.57
CA GLY A 210 -12.68 -12.05 1.86
C GLY A 210 -14.00 -11.28 1.86
N LEU A 211 -14.07 -10.21 1.06
CA LEU A 211 -15.28 -9.41 0.82
C LEU A 211 -16.25 -10.05 -0.20
N GLY A 212 -15.92 -11.23 -0.74
CA GLY A 212 -16.77 -11.97 -1.66
C GLY A 212 -16.61 -11.59 -3.13
N PHE A 213 -15.61 -10.77 -3.48
CA PHE A 213 -15.31 -10.49 -4.88
C PHE A 213 -14.76 -11.74 -5.58
N ARG A 214 -15.02 -11.85 -6.89
CA ARG A 214 -14.51 -12.97 -7.70
C ARG A 214 -13.35 -12.52 -8.57
N ALA A 215 -12.16 -13.07 -8.33
CA ALA A 215 -10.99 -12.82 -9.18
C ALA A 215 -11.24 -13.26 -10.64
N VAL A 216 -10.83 -12.41 -11.58
CA VAL A 216 -10.92 -12.63 -13.04
C VAL A 216 -9.59 -12.30 -13.70
N GLY A 217 -9.16 -13.18 -14.61
CA GLY A 217 -7.84 -13.10 -15.24
C GLY A 217 -6.76 -13.80 -14.41
N LYS A 218 -5.69 -14.24 -15.09
CA LYS A 218 -4.56 -14.95 -14.46
C LYS A 218 -3.38 -14.04 -14.11
N ASP A 219 -3.22 -12.95 -14.86
CA ASP A 219 -2.02 -12.10 -14.82
C ASP A 219 -2.27 -10.72 -14.17
N PHE A 220 -3.54 -10.39 -13.87
CA PHE A 220 -3.93 -9.09 -13.34
C PHE A 220 -4.95 -9.25 -12.20
N PRO A 221 -4.79 -8.50 -11.08
CA PRO A 221 -5.70 -8.57 -9.95
C PRO A 221 -6.96 -7.74 -10.22
N VAL A 222 -7.77 -8.22 -11.16
CA VAL A 222 -9.10 -7.70 -11.46
C VAL A 222 -10.13 -8.61 -10.80
N PHE A 223 -11.17 -8.00 -10.25
CA PHE A 223 -12.19 -8.65 -9.46
C PHE A 223 -13.57 -8.23 -9.95
N LEU A 224 -14.54 -9.15 -9.92
CA LEU A 224 -15.94 -8.84 -10.18
C LEU A 224 -16.67 -8.66 -8.85
N HIS A 225 -17.42 -7.56 -8.76
CA HIS A 225 -18.28 -7.30 -7.61
C HIS A 225 -19.38 -8.36 -7.48
N PRO A 226 -19.65 -8.90 -6.28
CA PRO A 226 -20.56 -10.03 -6.09
C PRO A 226 -22.01 -9.74 -6.51
N GLU A 227 -22.48 -8.50 -6.32
CA GLU A 227 -23.85 -8.11 -6.64
C GLU A 227 -24.01 -7.49 -8.04
N THR A 228 -23.18 -6.51 -8.39
CA THR A 228 -23.31 -5.74 -9.64
C THR A 228 -22.60 -6.39 -10.83
N GLY A 229 -21.61 -7.25 -10.60
CA GLY A 229 -20.77 -7.81 -11.65
C GLY A 229 -19.81 -6.81 -12.31
N GLU A 230 -19.69 -5.59 -11.76
CA GLU A 230 -18.77 -4.55 -12.26
C GLU A 230 -17.30 -4.93 -11.96
N GLU A 231 -16.37 -4.38 -12.74
CA GLU A 231 -14.94 -4.68 -12.66
C GLU A 231 -14.22 -3.77 -11.65
N TYR A 232 -13.48 -4.37 -10.72
CA TYR A 232 -12.71 -3.73 -9.66
C TYR A 232 -11.25 -4.18 -9.77
N ALA A 233 -10.36 -3.29 -10.20
CA ALA A 233 -8.95 -3.55 -10.30
C ALA A 233 -8.20 -3.01 -9.08
N LEU A 234 -7.33 -3.82 -8.46
CA LEU A 234 -6.42 -3.29 -7.45
C LEU A 234 -5.41 -2.34 -8.10
N ALA A 235 -5.15 -1.21 -7.43
CA ALA A 235 -4.12 -0.26 -7.83
C ALA A 235 -2.76 -0.94 -7.88
N ARG A 236 -1.98 -0.65 -8.93
CA ARG A 236 -0.73 -1.37 -9.20
C ARG A 236 0.41 -0.47 -9.64
N THR A 237 1.62 -0.91 -9.33
CA THR A 237 2.82 -0.48 -10.01
C THR A 237 3.48 -1.68 -10.69
N GLU A 238 4.26 -1.43 -11.74
CA GLU A 238 5.13 -2.42 -12.34
C GLU A 238 6.52 -2.19 -11.78
N ARG A 239 7.10 -3.25 -11.21
CA ARG A 239 8.50 -3.27 -10.80
C ARG A 239 9.26 -4.07 -11.84
N LYS A 240 10.30 -3.46 -12.43
CA LYS A 240 11.18 -4.13 -13.41
C LYS A 240 11.90 -5.30 -12.73
N SER A 241 11.46 -6.51 -13.02
CA SER A 241 12.09 -7.75 -12.56
C SER A 241 13.25 -8.11 -13.49
N GLY A 242 14.45 -7.58 -13.21
CA GLY A 242 15.71 -8.06 -13.78
C GLY A 242 16.00 -7.73 -15.25
N ARG A 243 17.22 -8.05 -15.70
CA ARG A 243 17.69 -7.89 -17.09
C ARG A 243 17.18 -9.05 -17.95
N GLY A 244 16.25 -8.78 -18.86
CA GLY A 244 15.78 -9.72 -19.88
C GLY A 244 14.41 -9.31 -20.46
N TYR A 245 14.20 -9.56 -21.76
CA TYR A 245 13.04 -9.11 -22.56
C TYR A 245 11.72 -9.89 -22.31
N HIS A 246 11.57 -10.55 -21.17
CA HIS A 246 10.35 -11.30 -20.83
C HIS A 246 10.00 -11.12 -19.35
N GLY A 247 8.89 -10.42 -19.06
CA GLY A 247 8.16 -10.51 -17.79
C GLY A 247 8.05 -9.21 -17.00
N PHE A 248 7.01 -8.42 -17.26
CA PHE A 248 6.50 -7.49 -16.26
C PHE A 248 5.79 -8.31 -15.18
N GLN A 249 6.23 -8.24 -13.92
CA GLN A 249 5.44 -8.73 -12.80
C GLN A 249 4.59 -7.58 -12.28
N VAL A 250 3.28 -7.78 -12.29
CA VAL A 250 2.30 -6.83 -11.75
C VAL A 250 2.43 -6.83 -10.23
N TYR A 251 2.88 -5.71 -9.67
CA TYR A 251 2.92 -5.50 -8.22
C TYR A 251 1.67 -4.71 -7.82
N ALA A 252 0.63 -5.42 -7.39
CA ALA A 252 -0.49 -4.83 -6.69
C ALA A 252 -0.26 -5.00 -5.19
N ALA A 253 0.01 -3.90 -4.52
CA ALA A 253 0.18 -3.85 -3.10
C ALA A 253 -0.52 -2.61 -2.56
N ALA A 254 -0.91 -2.67 -1.29
CA ALA A 254 -1.68 -1.61 -0.63
C ALA A 254 -0.95 -0.24 -0.61
N ASP A 255 0.36 -0.23 -0.85
CA ASP A 255 1.23 0.96 -0.90
C ASP A 255 1.08 1.78 -2.21
N VAL A 256 0.48 1.21 -3.26
CA VAL A 256 0.29 1.92 -4.54
C VAL A 256 -0.78 3.01 -4.41
N THR A 257 -0.42 4.24 -4.73
CA THR A 257 -1.36 5.37 -4.70
C THR A 257 -2.23 5.42 -5.94
N LEU A 258 -3.40 6.06 -5.83
CA LEU A 258 -4.27 6.35 -6.98
C LEU A 258 -3.51 7.05 -8.10
N GLU A 259 -2.70 8.07 -7.76
CA GLU A 259 -1.90 8.82 -8.72
C GLU A 259 -0.92 7.92 -9.49
N GLN A 260 -0.25 7.00 -8.80
CA GLN A 260 0.69 6.06 -9.42
C GLN A 260 0.00 5.07 -10.38
N ASP A 261 -1.24 4.66 -10.09
CA ASP A 261 -2.04 3.86 -11.03
C ASP A 261 -2.45 4.69 -12.25
N LEU A 262 -2.97 5.90 -12.02
CA LEU A 262 -3.41 6.81 -13.08
C LEU A 262 -2.26 7.17 -14.04
N ALA A 263 -1.03 7.34 -13.54
CA ALA A 263 0.19 7.58 -14.33
C ALA A 263 0.42 6.53 -15.44
N ARG A 264 -0.02 5.29 -15.23
CA ARG A 264 0.21 4.17 -16.15
C ARG A 264 -0.82 4.08 -17.25
N ARG A 265 -1.84 4.94 -17.25
CA ARG A 265 -2.89 4.90 -18.26
C ARG A 265 -2.39 5.46 -19.60
N ASP A 266 -3.16 5.19 -20.65
CA ASP A 266 -2.81 5.58 -22.01
C ASP A 266 -2.97 7.08 -22.21
N LEU A 267 -4.15 7.63 -21.93
CA LEU A 267 -4.50 9.02 -22.18
C LEU A 267 -4.93 9.75 -20.91
N THR A 268 -4.62 11.05 -20.82
CA THR A 268 -5.01 11.95 -19.71
C THR A 268 -6.52 11.92 -19.48
N ILE A 269 -7.31 11.94 -20.56
CA ILE A 269 -8.77 11.85 -20.51
C ILE A 269 -9.32 10.52 -19.93
N ASN A 270 -8.48 9.48 -19.85
CA ASN A 270 -8.81 8.20 -19.22
C ASN A 270 -8.17 8.06 -17.83
N ALA A 271 -7.37 9.04 -17.41
CA ALA A 271 -6.65 9.10 -16.14
C ALA A 271 -7.35 10.03 -15.12
N ILE A 272 -8.68 10.10 -15.21
CA ILE A 272 -9.55 10.83 -14.28
C ILE A 272 -10.23 9.81 -13.38
N ALA A 273 -10.24 10.08 -12.08
CA ALA A 273 -10.93 9.28 -11.08
C ALA A 273 -12.06 10.07 -10.42
N ARG A 274 -13.06 9.37 -9.92
CA ARG A 274 -14.17 9.92 -9.14
C ARG A 274 -14.37 9.10 -7.88
N ASP A 275 -14.39 9.76 -6.73
CA ASP A 275 -14.63 9.10 -5.45
C ASP A 275 -16.13 8.85 -5.17
N ALA A 276 -16.42 8.22 -4.03
CA ALA A 276 -17.79 7.94 -3.60
C ALA A 276 -18.60 9.20 -3.25
N ALA A 277 -17.95 10.30 -2.86
CA ALA A 277 -18.59 11.60 -2.62
C ALA A 277 -18.90 12.34 -3.94
N GLY A 278 -18.36 11.85 -5.05
CA GLY A 278 -18.51 12.42 -6.38
C GLY A 278 -17.45 13.46 -6.74
N GLN A 279 -16.42 13.65 -5.91
CA GLN A 279 -15.28 14.52 -6.20
C GLN A 279 -14.43 13.92 -7.32
N LEU A 280 -14.00 14.77 -8.25
CA LEU A 280 -13.10 14.40 -9.34
C LEU A 280 -11.66 14.59 -8.90
N ILE A 281 -10.83 13.59 -9.21
CA ILE A 281 -9.39 13.55 -8.96
C ILE A 281 -8.70 13.46 -10.31
N ASP A 282 -7.98 14.52 -10.68
CA ASP A 282 -7.37 14.68 -12.00
C ASP A 282 -5.93 15.23 -11.91
N PRO A 283 -4.96 14.39 -11.51
CA PRO A 283 -3.56 14.81 -11.35
C PRO A 283 -2.86 15.13 -12.69
N TYR A 284 -3.43 14.71 -13.83
CA TYR A 284 -2.79 14.80 -15.15
C TYR A 284 -3.53 15.71 -16.15
N ASP A 285 -4.42 16.58 -15.67
CA ASP A 285 -5.17 17.56 -16.47
C ASP A 285 -6.00 16.92 -17.61
N GLY A 286 -6.60 15.76 -17.34
CA GLY A 286 -7.52 15.07 -18.24
C GLY A 286 -8.82 15.85 -18.48
N ILE A 287 -9.32 16.59 -17.49
CA ILE A 287 -10.49 17.46 -17.64
C ILE A 287 -10.15 18.63 -18.58
N GLY A 288 -8.99 19.27 -18.41
CA GLY A 288 -8.54 20.32 -19.32
C GLY A 288 -8.33 19.80 -20.75
N ASP A 289 -7.80 18.59 -20.91
CA ASP A 289 -7.68 17.96 -22.23
C ASP A 289 -9.03 17.55 -22.84
N LEU A 290 -10.03 17.18 -22.03
CA LEU A 290 -11.41 16.98 -22.49
C LEU A 290 -12.03 18.26 -23.02
N GLU A 291 -11.83 19.39 -22.33
CA GLU A 291 -12.30 20.71 -22.74
C GLU A 291 -11.61 21.17 -24.03
N ARG A 292 -10.28 20.98 -24.12
CA ARG A 292 -9.47 21.31 -25.30
C ARG A 292 -9.62 20.33 -26.46
N ARG A 293 -10.35 19.22 -26.26
CA ARG A 293 -10.50 18.13 -27.24
C ARG A 293 -9.14 17.55 -27.67
N LEU A 294 -8.28 17.25 -26.71
CA LEU A 294 -6.93 16.74 -26.94
C LEU A 294 -6.78 15.30 -26.45
N LEU A 295 -6.13 14.47 -27.25
CA LEU A 295 -5.66 13.13 -26.89
C LEU A 295 -4.17 13.24 -26.52
N ARG A 296 -3.89 13.35 -25.22
CA ARG A 296 -2.54 13.47 -24.65
C ARG A 296 -2.16 12.20 -23.88
N HIS A 297 -0.93 11.71 -24.04
CA HIS A 297 -0.42 10.62 -23.23
C HIS A 297 -0.18 11.07 -21.77
N VAL A 298 -0.39 10.18 -20.80
CA VAL A 298 -0.31 10.54 -19.37
C VAL A 298 1.12 10.81 -18.90
N SER A 299 2.03 9.88 -19.18
CA SER A 299 3.38 9.90 -18.62
C SER A 299 4.39 9.20 -19.54
N PRO A 300 5.71 9.31 -19.27
CA PRO A 300 6.74 8.58 -20.00
C PRO A 300 6.56 7.06 -20.01
N ALA A 301 5.81 6.49 -19.06
CA ALA A 301 5.45 5.07 -19.03
C ALA A 301 4.59 4.63 -20.24
N PHE A 302 4.12 5.56 -21.07
CA PHE A 302 3.40 5.25 -22.29
C PHE A 302 4.16 4.32 -23.24
N VAL A 303 5.49 4.42 -23.30
CA VAL A 303 6.31 3.60 -24.20
C VAL A 303 6.41 2.14 -23.76
N GLU A 304 6.02 1.82 -22.51
CA GLU A 304 6.13 0.46 -21.95
C GLU A 304 5.18 -0.55 -22.61
N ASP A 305 4.08 -0.08 -23.22
CA ASP A 305 3.14 -0.93 -23.96
C ASP A 305 2.92 -0.38 -25.39
N PRO A 306 3.59 -0.95 -26.40
CA PRO A 306 3.45 -0.53 -27.80
C PRO A 306 2.01 -0.61 -28.32
N LEU A 307 1.12 -1.39 -27.68
CA LEU A 307 -0.30 -1.48 -28.06
C LEU A 307 -1.03 -0.14 -27.88
N ARG A 308 -0.53 0.75 -27.02
CA ARG A 308 -1.11 2.08 -26.80
C ARG A 308 -1.11 2.93 -28.07
N LEU A 309 -0.20 2.69 -29.01
CA LEU A 309 -0.22 3.32 -30.33
C LEU A 309 -1.53 3.01 -31.09
N LEU A 310 -1.92 1.73 -31.14
CA LEU A 310 -3.17 1.30 -31.79
C LEU A 310 -4.41 1.80 -31.02
N ARG A 311 -4.34 1.83 -29.68
CA ARG A 311 -5.40 2.41 -28.84
C ARG A 311 -5.62 3.89 -29.15
N ILE A 312 -4.55 4.68 -29.30
CA ILE A 312 -4.68 6.09 -29.68
C ILE A 312 -5.31 6.23 -31.05
N ALA A 313 -4.90 5.44 -32.04
CA ALA A 313 -5.52 5.47 -33.38
C ALA A 313 -7.03 5.20 -33.30
N ARG A 314 -7.44 4.20 -32.50
CA ARG A 314 -8.86 3.91 -32.23
C ARG A 314 -9.57 5.09 -31.56
N PHE A 315 -8.98 5.69 -30.53
CA PHE A 315 -9.60 6.83 -29.83
C PHE A 315 -9.69 8.07 -30.71
N ALA A 316 -8.68 8.34 -31.53
CA ALA A 316 -8.69 9.41 -32.52
C ALA A 316 -9.85 9.22 -33.51
N ALA A 317 -10.05 8.01 -34.04
CA ALA A 317 -11.18 7.71 -34.92
C ALA A 317 -12.53 7.84 -34.19
N ARG A 318 -12.66 7.28 -32.98
CA ARG A 318 -13.90 7.29 -32.19
C ARG A 318 -14.32 8.70 -31.79
N PHE A 319 -13.37 9.58 -31.46
CA PHE A 319 -13.63 10.92 -30.94
C PHE A 319 -13.43 12.04 -31.97
N ALA A 320 -13.00 11.74 -33.19
CA ALA A 320 -12.94 12.70 -34.29
C ALA A 320 -14.26 13.45 -34.51
N PRO A 321 -15.46 12.81 -34.46
CA PRO A 321 -16.74 13.53 -34.58
C PRO A 321 -17.00 14.54 -33.46
N LEU A 322 -16.32 14.41 -32.31
CA LEU A 322 -16.41 15.35 -31.18
C LEU A 322 -15.32 16.45 -31.26
N GLY A 323 -14.56 16.51 -32.35
CA GLY A 323 -13.50 17.50 -32.55
C GLY A 323 -12.17 17.17 -31.86
N PHE A 324 -11.94 15.92 -31.44
CA PHE A 324 -10.68 15.55 -30.80
C PHE A 324 -9.52 15.51 -31.80
N SER A 325 -8.35 15.99 -31.34
CA SER A 325 -7.09 15.91 -32.05
C SER A 325 -5.99 15.35 -31.14
N ILE A 326 -4.91 14.82 -31.73
CA ILE A 326 -3.78 14.28 -30.97
C ILE A 326 -2.88 15.45 -30.55
N ALA A 327 -2.49 15.50 -29.26
CA ALA A 327 -1.56 16.51 -28.77
C ALA A 327 -0.20 16.42 -29.51
N PRO A 328 0.45 17.55 -29.85
CA PRO A 328 1.71 17.55 -30.61
C PRO A 328 2.80 16.67 -30.00
N GLU A 329 2.93 16.68 -28.67
CA GLU A 329 3.93 15.91 -27.94
C GLU A 329 3.64 14.41 -28.04
N THR A 330 2.36 14.01 -28.00
CA THR A 330 1.94 12.62 -28.21
C THR A 330 2.21 12.17 -29.64
N ALA A 331 1.93 13.02 -30.63
CA ALA A 331 2.24 12.69 -32.03
C ALA A 331 3.75 12.49 -32.26
N ALA A 332 4.59 13.33 -31.62
CA ALA A 332 6.05 13.16 -31.64
C ALA A 332 6.49 11.85 -30.98
N LEU A 333 5.93 11.52 -29.80
CA LEU A 333 6.20 10.27 -29.09
C LEU A 333 5.85 9.04 -29.94
N LEU A 334 4.69 9.04 -30.60
CA LEU A 334 4.27 7.93 -31.46
C LEU A 334 5.23 7.72 -32.64
N ARG A 335 5.69 8.80 -33.28
CA ARG A 335 6.70 8.72 -34.36
C ARG A 335 8.02 8.15 -33.84
N MET A 336 8.44 8.55 -32.64
CA MET A 336 9.64 8.01 -32.00
C MET A 336 9.53 6.51 -31.72
N MET A 337 8.39 6.05 -31.19
CA MET A 337 8.16 4.62 -30.93
C MET A 337 8.22 3.77 -32.21
N VAL A 338 7.66 4.27 -33.32
CA VAL A 338 7.75 3.59 -34.63
C VAL A 338 9.20 3.56 -35.13
N ALA A 339 9.91 4.69 -35.05
CA ALA A 339 11.30 4.77 -35.49
C ALA A 339 12.24 3.86 -34.65
N ALA A 340 11.91 3.65 -33.38
CA ALA A 340 12.65 2.76 -32.49
C ALA A 340 12.35 1.26 -32.70
N GLY A 341 11.38 0.91 -33.57
CA GLY A 341 11.00 -0.49 -33.82
C GLY A 341 10.13 -1.12 -32.73
N GLU A 342 9.59 -0.34 -31.78
CA GLU A 342 8.78 -0.86 -30.67
C GLU A 342 7.50 -1.58 -31.15
N VAL A 343 7.01 -1.23 -32.34
CA VAL A 343 5.82 -1.83 -32.97
C VAL A 343 6.11 -3.27 -33.45
N ASP A 344 7.37 -3.60 -33.75
CA ASP A 344 7.77 -4.93 -34.23
C ASP A 344 7.64 -6.01 -33.13
N HIS A 345 7.54 -5.57 -31.87
CA HIS A 345 7.34 -6.43 -30.71
C HIS A 345 5.85 -6.71 -30.39
N LEU A 346 4.91 -6.19 -31.19
CA LEU A 346 3.49 -6.45 -31.00
C LEU A 346 3.10 -7.89 -31.36
N VAL A 347 2.39 -8.54 -30.46
CA VAL A 347 1.81 -9.87 -30.70
C VAL A 347 0.53 -9.72 -31.53
N SER A 348 0.44 -10.45 -32.65
CA SER A 348 -0.67 -10.38 -33.63
C SER A 348 -2.06 -10.51 -33.01
N GLU A 349 -2.22 -11.34 -31.98
CA GLU A 349 -3.47 -11.51 -31.24
C GLU A 349 -3.96 -10.20 -30.60
N ARG A 350 -3.04 -9.45 -29.97
CA ARG A 350 -3.36 -8.16 -29.32
C ARG A 350 -3.72 -7.10 -30.36
N VAL A 351 -3.04 -7.11 -31.50
CA VAL A 351 -3.34 -6.23 -32.65
C VAL A 351 -4.74 -6.53 -33.19
N TRP A 352 -5.10 -7.79 -33.34
CA TRP A 352 -6.42 -8.21 -33.82
C TRP A 352 -7.54 -7.76 -32.87
N VAL A 353 -7.41 -8.00 -31.57
CA VAL A 353 -8.40 -7.60 -30.56
C VAL A 353 -8.63 -6.09 -30.59
N GLU A 354 -7.55 -5.30 -30.65
CA GLU A 354 -7.65 -3.85 -30.68
C GLU A 354 -8.26 -3.33 -31.99
N THR A 355 -7.91 -3.94 -33.13
CA THR A 355 -8.51 -3.64 -34.44
C THR A 355 -9.99 -3.95 -34.47
N ARG A 356 -10.41 -5.11 -33.94
CA ARG A 356 -11.82 -5.51 -33.87
C ARG A 356 -12.65 -4.50 -33.08
N LYS A 357 -12.14 -4.01 -31.94
CA LYS A 357 -12.80 -2.96 -31.13
C LYS A 357 -12.95 -1.63 -31.88
N ALA A 358 -12.13 -1.36 -32.89
CA ALA A 358 -12.24 -0.14 -33.70
C ALA A 358 -13.37 -0.23 -34.75
N LEU A 359 -13.80 -1.43 -35.12
CA LEU A 359 -14.80 -1.67 -36.16
C LEU A 359 -16.25 -1.63 -35.66
N GLY A 360 -16.48 -1.58 -34.34
CA GLY A 360 -17.80 -1.61 -33.70
C GLY A 360 -18.13 -3.00 -33.18
#